data_AF-A0A2C9L9N4-F1
#
_entry.id   AF-A0A2C9L9N4-F1
#
_cell.length_a   1.000
_cell.length_b   1.000
_cell.length_c   1.000
_cell.angle_alpha   90.00
_cell.angle_beta   90.00
_cell.angle_gamma   90.00
#
_symmetry.space_group_name_H-M   'P 1'
#
loop_
_entity.id
_entity.type
_entity.pdbx_description
1 polymer ?
#
loop_
_entity_poly.entity_id
_entity_poly.type
_entity_poly.pdbx_seq_one_letter_code
_entity_poly.pdbx_strand_id
1 'polypeptide(L)'
;MTLEDFNIYYVNNWILIPAAFIILFLSFLEKRTYRPDVCNGRPALVIPLPFLDGYENRLAYSVAFLTIMNTFVSLLTSQNTINIDIPLWGRALIVYMQAFVGCLTCFPFFACLSTRYRVAGAIICIVYSIV
;
A
#
# COMPACT_ATOMS: atom_id res chain seq x y z
N MET A 1 -21.57 -1.43 -15.75
CA MET A 1 -20.13 -1.72 -15.63
C MET A 1 -19.46 -1.00 -16.78
N THR A 2 -19.03 0.23 -16.57
CA THR A 2 -18.17 0.95 -17.52
C THR A 2 -16.85 0.18 -17.60
N LEU A 3 -16.31 0.04 -18.81
CA LEU A 3 -15.11 -0.76 -19.08
C LEU A 3 -13.89 -0.25 -18.29
N GLU A 4 -13.91 1.02 -17.90
CA GLU A 4 -12.85 1.73 -17.18
C GLU A 4 -12.76 1.36 -15.69
N ASP A 5 -13.90 1.24 -14.99
CA ASP A 5 -13.92 0.87 -13.56
C ASP A 5 -13.53 -0.60 -13.34
N PHE A 6 -13.94 -1.49 -14.26
CA PHE A 6 -13.49 -2.88 -14.23
C PHE A 6 -11.98 -2.97 -14.45
N ASN A 7 -11.44 -2.14 -15.35
CA ASN A 7 -10.01 -2.11 -15.64
C ASN A 7 -9.21 -1.62 -14.42
N ILE A 8 -9.65 -0.57 -13.72
CA ILE A 8 -8.98 -0.08 -12.51
C ILE A 8 -8.95 -1.15 -11.42
N TYR A 9 -10.06 -1.86 -11.18
CA TYR A 9 -10.11 -2.94 -10.20
C TYR A 9 -9.17 -4.09 -10.57
N TYR A 10 -9.18 -4.50 -11.84
CA TYR A 10 -8.34 -5.59 -12.32
C TYR A 10 -6.85 -5.22 -12.25
N VAL A 11 -6.50 -4.00 -12.65
CA VAL A 11 -5.15 -3.44 -12.57
C VAL A 11 -4.68 -3.37 -11.12
N ASN A 12 -5.50 -2.87 -10.19
CA ASN A 12 -5.14 -2.77 -8.78
C ASN A 12 -4.89 -4.15 -8.15
N ASN A 13 -5.67 -5.17 -8.55
CA ASN A 13 -5.46 -6.55 -8.10
C ASN A 13 -4.15 -7.15 -8.65
N TRP A 14 -3.76 -6.80 -9.89
CA TRP A 14 -2.49 -7.24 -10.47
C TRP A 14 -1.29 -6.52 -9.84
N ILE A 15 -1.43 -5.25 -9.46
CA ILE A 15 -0.42 -4.45 -8.75
C ILE A 15 -0.28 -4.89 -7.28
N LEU A 16 -1.28 -5.56 -6.71
CA LEU A 16 -1.19 -6.12 -5.37
C LEU A 16 -0.11 -7.21 -5.25
N ILE A 17 0.11 -7.98 -6.32
CA ILE A 17 1.12 -9.05 -6.36
C ILE A 17 2.55 -8.49 -6.19
N PRO A 18 3.02 -7.52 -6.99
CA PRO A 18 4.33 -6.91 -6.78
C PRO A 18 4.41 -6.16 -5.46
N ALA A 19 3.32 -5.50 -5.00
CA ALA A 19 3.29 -4.86 -3.69
C ALA A 19 3.53 -5.86 -2.54
N ALA A 20 2.84 -7.01 -2.57
CA ALA A 20 3.04 -8.08 -1.58
C ALA A 20 4.46 -8.66 -1.64
N PHE A 21 5.02 -8.83 -2.85
CA PHE A 21 6.39 -9.29 -3.03
C PHE A 21 7.42 -8.30 -2.45
N ILE A 22 7.22 -7.00 -2.65
CA ILE A 22 8.06 -5.94 -2.10
C ILE A 22 8.02 -5.95 -0.56
N ILE A 23 6.83 -6.04 0.03
CA ILE A 23 6.67 -6.09 1.49
C ILE A 23 7.38 -7.32 2.06
N LEU A 24 7.20 -8.48 1.43
CA LEU A 24 7.84 -9.72 1.83
C LEU A 24 9.36 -9.61 1.72
N PHE A 25 9.88 -9.07 0.61
CA PHE A 25 11.31 -8.83 0.41
C PHE A 25 11.88 -7.91 1.51
N LEU A 26 11.24 -6.77 1.76
CA LEU A 26 11.64 -5.84 2.82
C LEU A 26 11.59 -6.48 4.21
N SER A 27 10.57 -7.30 4.48
CA SER A 27 10.43 -8.04 5.74
C SER A 27 11.58 -9.03 6.00
N PHE A 28 12.19 -9.58 4.94
CA PHE A 28 13.42 -10.38 5.06
C PHE A 28 14.69 -9.55 5.23
N LEU A 29 14.72 -8.30 4.73
CA LEU A 29 15.86 -7.41 4.90
C LEU A 29 15.92 -6.81 6.31
N GLU A 30 14.75 -6.54 6.90
CA GLU A 30 14.65 -5.90 8.20
C GLU A 30 14.89 -6.90 9.34
N LYS A 31 15.69 -6.47 10.33
CA LYS A 31 16.06 -7.30 11.49
C LYS A 31 15.30 -6.82 12.73
N ARG A 32 14.66 -7.75 13.43
CA ARG A 32 13.90 -7.52 14.66
C ARG A 32 14.85 -7.10 15.78
N THR A 33 14.63 -5.91 16.34
CA THR A 33 15.41 -5.39 17.49
C THR A 33 15.09 -6.13 18.79
N TYR A 34 13.89 -6.72 18.93
CA TYR A 34 13.45 -7.43 20.13
C TYR A 34 13.45 -8.95 19.92
N ARG A 35 14.30 -9.66 20.67
CA ARG A 35 14.59 -11.12 20.61
C ARG A 35 15.20 -11.61 19.28
N PRO A 36 16.52 -11.45 19.08
CA PRO A 36 17.23 -11.92 17.90
C PRO A 36 17.46 -13.45 17.87
N ASP A 37 17.18 -14.15 18.96
CA ASP A 37 17.61 -15.55 19.18
C ASP A 37 16.88 -16.60 18.31
N VAL A 38 15.77 -16.23 17.66
CA VAL A 38 15.06 -17.11 16.73
C VAL A 38 15.18 -16.56 15.31
N CYS A 39 15.67 -17.39 14.40
CA CYS A 39 15.79 -17.09 12.97
C CYS A 39 16.62 -15.82 12.64
N ASN A 40 17.72 -15.58 13.38
CA ASN A 40 18.56 -14.37 13.28
C ASN A 40 17.79 -13.04 13.41
N GLY A 41 16.60 -13.07 14.02
CA GLY A 41 15.70 -11.91 14.12
C GLY A 41 15.00 -11.54 12.81
N ARG A 42 14.80 -12.46 11.87
CA ARG A 42 14.05 -12.26 10.62
C ARG A 42 12.89 -13.25 10.55
N PRO A 43 11.75 -12.95 9.89
CA PRO A 43 11.38 -11.68 9.28
C PRO A 43 10.85 -10.66 10.29
N ALA A 44 11.15 -9.38 10.07
CA ALA A 44 10.57 -8.28 10.84
C ALA A 44 9.59 -7.52 9.96
N LEU A 45 8.33 -7.43 10.38
CA LEU A 45 7.35 -6.63 9.64
C LEU A 45 7.74 -5.15 9.76
N VAL A 46 8.03 -4.55 8.60
CA VAL A 46 8.35 -3.12 8.51
C VAL A 46 7.15 -2.32 9.02
N ILE A 47 7.37 -1.54 10.07
CA ILE A 47 6.34 -0.65 10.60
C ILE A 47 6.26 0.53 9.63
N PRO A 48 5.13 0.72 8.91
CA PRO A 48 5.06 1.70 7.82
C PRO A 48 5.19 3.14 8.31
N LEU A 49 4.83 3.42 9.56
CA LEU A 49 4.80 4.78 10.13
C LEU A 49 5.33 4.80 11.57
N PRO A 50 6.55 5.31 11.81
CA PRO A 50 7.01 5.61 13.16
C PRO A 50 6.35 6.92 13.64
N PHE A 51 5.23 6.83 14.36
CA PHE A 51 4.53 8.01 14.89
C PHE A 51 5.27 8.71 16.04
N LEU A 52 6.15 7.99 16.74
CA LEU A 52 6.79 8.42 17.98
C LEU A 52 8.23 8.90 17.78
N ASP A 53 8.86 8.54 16.67
CA ASP A 53 10.24 8.94 16.37
C ASP A 53 10.28 10.27 15.62
N GLY A 54 11.36 11.02 15.77
CA GLY A 54 11.51 12.32 15.11
C GLY A 54 11.57 12.14 13.59
N TYR A 55 10.44 12.35 12.89
CA TYR A 55 10.34 12.18 11.43
C TYR A 55 11.50 12.87 10.69
N GLU A 56 12.50 12.11 10.25
CA GLU A 56 13.62 12.61 9.45
C GLU A 56 13.17 13.02 8.03
N ASN A 57 12.09 12.40 7.51
CA ASN A 57 11.60 12.58 6.13
C ASN A 57 10.11 13.00 6.07
N ARG A 58 9.72 14.04 6.82
CA ARG A 58 8.32 14.53 6.90
C ARG A 58 7.66 14.74 5.53
N LEU A 59 8.39 15.36 4.60
CA LEU A 59 7.89 15.66 3.25
C LEU A 59 7.55 14.40 2.46
N ALA A 60 8.37 13.36 2.54
CA ALA A 60 8.13 12.13 1.79
C ALA A 60 6.88 11.40 2.30
N TYR A 61 6.66 11.39 3.62
CA TYR A 61 5.42 10.88 4.19
C TYR A 61 4.20 11.70 3.74
N SER A 62 4.30 13.03 3.70
CA SER A 62 3.21 13.88 3.18
C SER A 62 2.87 13.57 1.72
N VAL A 63 3.88 13.37 0.86
CA VAL A 63 3.68 12.98 -0.55
C VAL A 63 3.00 11.62 -0.65
N ALA A 64 3.44 10.62 0.13
CA ALA A 64 2.82 9.31 0.14
C ALA A 64 1.34 9.37 0.57
N PHE A 65 1.02 10.15 1.60
CA PHE A 65 -0.37 10.41 2.00
C PHE A 65 -1.18 11.10 0.91
N LEU A 66 -0.58 12.05 0.18
CA LEU A 66 -1.23 12.76 -0.90
C LEU A 66 -1.61 11.81 -2.05
N THR A 67 -0.70 10.90 -2.42
CA THR A 67 -0.97 9.87 -3.43
C THR A 67 -2.14 8.98 -3.02
N ILE A 68 -2.19 8.56 -1.76
CA ILE A 68 -3.28 7.73 -1.21
C ILE A 68 -4.60 8.50 -1.22
N MET A 69 -4.56 9.77 -0.81
CA MET A 69 -5.75 10.61 -0.83
C MET A 69 -6.28 10.76 -2.25
N ASN A 70 -5.39 10.97 -3.23
CA ASN A 70 -5.77 11.09 -4.63
C ASN A 70 -6.40 9.80 -5.18
N THR A 71 -5.83 8.63 -4.88
CA THR A 71 -6.41 7.34 -5.29
C THR A 71 -7.78 7.13 -4.63
N PHE A 72 -7.93 7.45 -3.35
CA PHE A 72 -9.19 7.33 -2.64
C PHE A 72 -10.28 8.27 -3.19
N VAL A 73 -9.93 9.53 -3.46
CA VAL A 73 -10.85 10.49 -4.10
C VAL A 73 -11.25 10.00 -5.49
N SER A 74 -10.30 9.53 -6.30
CA SER A 74 -10.60 8.96 -7.62
C SER A 74 -11.58 7.78 -7.53
N LEU A 75 -11.39 6.89 -6.55
CA LEU A 75 -12.28 5.74 -6.33
C LEU A 75 -13.69 6.17 -5.89
N LEU A 76 -13.79 7.20 -5.04
CA LEU A 76 -15.08 7.73 -4.57
C LEU A 76 -15.82 8.49 -5.67
N THR A 77 -15.12 9.31 -6.46
CA THR A 77 -15.70 10.09 -7.55
C THR A 77 -16.19 9.19 -8.69
N SER A 78 -15.53 8.04 -8.92
CA SER A 78 -15.95 7.07 -9.96
C SER A 78 -17.25 6.31 -9.62
N GLN A 79 -17.81 6.43 -8.41
CA GLN A 79 -18.94 5.60 -7.97
C GLN A 79 -20.30 5.89 -8.62
N ASN A 80 -20.37 6.72 -9.65
CA ASN A 80 -21.66 7.22 -10.12
C ASN A 80 -22.52 6.21 -10.92
N THR A 81 -22.05 5.00 -11.24
CA THR A 81 -22.83 4.11 -12.13
C THR A 81 -22.71 2.60 -11.85
N ILE A 82 -22.89 2.17 -10.60
CA ILE A 82 -23.15 0.75 -10.32
C ILE A 82 -24.66 0.49 -10.47
N ASN A 83 -25.14 0.43 -11.73
CA ASN A 83 -26.44 -0.15 -12.07
C ASN A 83 -26.30 -1.67 -12.10
N ILE A 84 -26.08 -2.27 -10.94
CA ILE A 84 -26.18 -3.72 -10.74
C ILE A 84 -27.19 -3.89 -9.61
N ASP A 85 -28.14 -4.78 -9.81
CA ASP A 85 -29.25 -5.09 -8.89
C ASP A 85 -28.75 -5.85 -7.66
N ILE A 86 -27.78 -5.26 -6.96
CA ILE A 86 -27.17 -5.77 -5.73
C ILE A 86 -27.86 -5.05 -4.57
N PRO A 87 -28.30 -5.77 -3.53
CA PRO A 87 -28.87 -5.12 -2.37
C PRO A 87 -27.88 -4.12 -1.73
N LEU A 88 -28.41 -3.05 -1.14
CA LEU A 88 -27.63 -1.90 -0.64
C LEU A 88 -26.46 -2.29 0.28
N TRP A 89 -26.63 -3.32 1.10
CA TRP A 89 -25.59 -3.85 1.98
C TRP A 89 -24.41 -4.46 1.22
N GLY A 90 -24.66 -5.15 0.09
CA GLY A 90 -23.61 -5.73 -0.74
C GLY A 90 -22.78 -4.67 -1.45
N ARG A 91 -23.42 -3.58 -1.89
CA ARG A 91 -22.71 -2.44 -2.50
C ARG A 91 -21.73 -1.79 -1.51
N ALA A 92 -22.13 -1.61 -0.25
CA ALA A 92 -21.25 -1.07 0.78
C ALA A 92 -20.00 -1.95 1.00
N LEU A 93 -20.17 -3.28 1.08
CA LEU A 93 -19.04 -4.21 1.25
C LEU A 93 -18.05 -4.15 0.09
N ILE A 94 -18.54 -4.05 -1.15
CA ILE A 94 -17.67 -3.94 -2.33
C ILE A 94 -16.83 -2.66 -2.26
N VAL A 95 -17.44 -1.54 -1.90
CA VAL A 95 -16.75 -0.25 -1.73
C VAL A 95 -15.69 -0.33 -0.62
N TYR A 96 -16.00 -0.95 0.52
CA TYR A 96 -15.04 -1.17 1.59
C TYR A 96 -13.86 -2.04 1.16
N MET A 97 -14.13 -3.15 0.47
CA MET A 97 -13.07 -4.05 -0.03
C MET A 97 -12.19 -3.35 -1.07
N GLN A 98 -12.77 -2.53 -1.94
CA GLN A 98 -12.02 -1.75 -2.92
C GLN A 98 -11.10 -0.71 -2.26
N ALA A 99 -11.61 0.01 -1.27
CA ALA A 99 -10.80 0.92 -0.46
C ALA A 99 -9.67 0.18 0.26
N PHE A 100 -9.96 -0.98 0.83
CA PHE A 100 -8.97 -1.82 1.52
C PHE A 100 -7.85 -2.28 0.58
N VAL A 101 -8.18 -2.76 -0.62
CA VAL A 101 -7.18 -3.15 -1.63
C VAL A 101 -6.35 -1.93 -2.07
N GLY A 102 -6.96 -0.76 -2.26
CA GLY A 102 -6.25 0.49 -2.56
C GLY A 102 -5.27 0.90 -1.45
N CYS A 103 -5.63 0.71 -0.18
CA CYS A 103 -4.72 0.94 0.94
C CYS A 103 -3.53 -0.04 0.93
N LEU A 104 -3.78 -1.32 0.62
CA LEU A 104 -2.73 -2.34 0.55
C LEU A 104 -1.73 -2.09 -0.59
N THR A 105 -2.18 -1.59 -1.75
CA THR A 105 -1.27 -1.23 -2.85
C THR A 105 -0.42 -0.01 -2.52
N CYS A 106 -0.90 0.89 -1.67
CA CYS A 106 -0.09 2.05 -1.24
C CYS A 106 0.83 1.76 -0.05
N PHE A 107 0.62 0.66 0.68
CA PHE A 107 1.46 0.22 1.80
C PHE A 107 2.97 0.15 1.51
N PRO A 108 3.46 -0.41 0.38
CA PRO A 108 4.89 -0.48 0.09
C PRO A 108 5.59 0.90 0.05
N PHE A 109 4.89 1.99 -0.32
CA PHE A 109 5.47 3.33 -0.31
C PHE A 109 5.93 3.76 1.08
N PHE A 110 5.09 3.51 2.09
CA PHE A 110 5.43 3.81 3.49
C PHE A 110 6.48 2.86 4.03
N ALA A 111 6.38 1.56 3.72
CA ALA A 111 7.35 0.58 4.13
C ALA A 111 8.75 0.94 3.60
N CYS A 112 8.88 1.31 2.32
CA CYS A 112 10.16 1.73 1.73
C CYS A 112 10.79 2.94 2.43
N LEU A 113 9.96 3.88 2.91
CA LEU A 113 10.39 5.10 3.60
C LEU A 113 10.88 4.85 5.04
N SER A 114 10.29 3.89 5.75
CA SER A 114 10.69 3.57 7.13
C SER A 114 11.86 2.60 7.24
N THR A 115 12.25 1.93 6.14
CA THR A 115 13.36 0.96 6.18
C THR A 115 14.67 1.62 6.59
N ARG A 116 15.49 0.86 7.34
CA ARG A 116 16.85 1.27 7.70
C ARG A 116 17.79 1.36 6.49
N TYR A 117 17.53 0.57 5.45
CA TYR A 117 18.31 0.54 4.21
C TYR A 117 17.76 1.54 3.18
N ARG A 118 17.94 2.85 3.46
CA ARG A 118 17.37 3.95 2.66
C ARG A 118 17.60 3.82 1.14
N VAL A 119 18.77 3.34 0.71
CA VAL A 119 19.09 3.17 -0.73
C VAL A 119 18.25 2.06 -1.36
N ALA A 120 18.13 0.90 -0.70
CA ALA A 120 17.33 -0.21 -1.20
C ALA A 120 15.84 0.15 -1.24
N GLY A 121 15.34 0.78 -0.18
CA GLY A 121 13.97 1.30 -0.12
C GLY A 121 13.68 2.33 -1.22
N ALA A 122 14.61 3.25 -1.50
CA ALA A 122 14.45 4.24 -2.57
C ALA A 122 14.40 3.61 -3.96
N ILE A 123 15.29 2.65 -4.27
CA ILE A 123 15.30 1.95 -5.57
C ILE A 123 13.97 1.20 -5.76
N ILE A 124 13.51 0.48 -4.75
CA ILE A 124 12.25 -0.28 -4.81
C ILE A 124 11.06 0.69 -4.97
N CYS A 125 11.05 1.80 -4.25
CA CYS A 125 10.01 2.82 -4.35
C CYS A 125 9.94 3.43 -5.75
N ILE A 126 11.09 3.78 -6.35
CA ILE A 126 11.15 4.31 -7.72
C ILE A 126 10.66 3.28 -8.72
N VAL A 127 11.12 2.03 -8.61
CA VAL A 127 10.66 0.95 -9.50
C VAL A 127 9.15 0.75 -9.37
N TYR A 128 8.62 0.81 -8.15
CA TYR A 128 7.19 0.67 -7.90
C TYR A 128 6.36 1.86 -8.39
N SER A 129 6.87 3.09 -8.31
CA SER A 129 6.22 4.28 -8.87
C SER A 129 6.14 4.28 -10.40
N ILE A 130 7.00 3.53 -11.08
CA ILE A 130 7.01 3.41 -12.55
C ILE A 130 5.95 2.42 -13.06
N VAL A 131 5.54 1.48 -12.20
CA VAL A 131 4.53 0.45 -12.50
C VAL A 131 3.13 1.03 -12.32
#